data_AF-A0A643EXW2-F1
#
_entry.id   AF-A0A643EXW2-F1
#
_cell.length_a   1.000
_cell.length_b   1.000
_cell.length_c   1.000
_cell.angle_alpha   90.00
_cell.angle_beta   90.00
_cell.angle_gamma   90.00
#
_symmetry.space_group_name_H-M   'P 1'
#
loop_
_entity.id
_entity.type
_entity.pdbx_description
1 polymer ?
#
loop_
_entity_poly.entity_id
_entity_poly.type
_entity_poly.pdbx_seq_one_letter_code
_entity_poly.pdbx_strand_id
1 'polypeptide(L)' 'MEKALAGLVTVAAILFFAPLIGVLFGAFSGWVVGFFFTETVQEFLAALGVNAGHLSLWQIGAALGFIGGFFRPTVFRAKS' A
#
# COMPACT_ATOMS: atom_id res chain seq x y z
N MET A 1 17.62 -29.46 -7.75
CA MET A 1 18.01 -28.22 -7.05
C MET A 1 17.71 -26.98 -7.86
N GLU A 2 18.12 -26.87 -9.13
CA GLU A 2 17.87 -25.67 -9.97
C GLU A 2 16.39 -25.24 -10.04
N LYS A 3 15.45 -26.17 -10.25
CA LYS A 3 14.02 -25.84 -10.32
C LYS A 3 13.46 -25.26 -9.00
N ALA A 4 13.95 -25.76 -7.86
CA ALA A 4 13.54 -25.28 -6.55
C ALA A 4 14.12 -23.89 -6.26
N LEU A 5 15.38 -23.66 -6.63
CA LEU A 5 16.03 -22.35 -6.53
C LEU A 5 15.33 -21.32 -7.44
N ALA A 6 15.03 -21.68 -8.69
CA ALA A 6 14.30 -20.80 -9.61
C ALA A 6 12.89 -20.47 -9.09
N GLY A 7 12.19 -21.44 -8.51
CA GLY A 7 10.90 -21.22 -7.84
C GLY A 7 11.01 -20.25 -6.67
N LEU A 8 12.01 -20.44 -5.79
CA LEU A 8 12.24 -19.57 -4.64
C LEU A 8 12.53 -18.11 -5.07
N VAL A 9 13.42 -17.93 -6.06
CA VAL A 9 13.77 -16.60 -6.59
C VAL A 9 12.55 -15.92 -7.19
N THR A 10 11.71 -16.66 -7.93
CA THR A 10 10.49 -16.12 -8.52
C THR A 10 9.49 -15.66 -7.45
N VAL A 11 9.28 -16.47 -6.42
CA VAL A 11 8.40 -16.10 -5.29
C VAL A 11 8.94 -14.87 -4.56
N ALA A 12 10.24 -14.82 -4.28
CA ALA A 12 10.87 -13.67 -3.64
C ALA A 12 10.72 -12.38 -4.48
N ALA A 13 10.91 -12.48 -5.80
CA ALA A 13 10.70 -11.37 -6.71
C ALA A 13 9.23 -10.89 -6.69
N ILE A 14 8.26 -11.79 -6.74
CA ILE A 14 6.83 -11.44 -6.68
C ILE A 14 6.50 -10.75 -5.35
N LEU A 15 6.94 -11.31 -4.23
CA LEU A 15 6.70 -10.73 -2.90
C LEU A 15 7.38 -9.36 -2.72
N PHE A 16 8.41 -9.04 -3.51
CA PHE A 16 9.06 -7.73 -3.49
C PHE A 16 8.40 -6.74 -4.45
N PHE A 17 8.18 -7.12 -5.71
CA PHE A 17 7.69 -6.21 -6.75
C PHE A 17 6.18 -5.97 -6.70
N ALA A 18 5.38 -6.97 -6.31
CA ALA A 18 3.93 -6.80 -6.28
C ALA A 18 3.47 -5.74 -5.27
N PRO A 19 4.00 -5.68 -4.02
CA PRO A 19 3.65 -4.63 -3.07
C PRO A 19 4.17 -3.24 -3.48
N LEU A 20 5.33 -3.17 -4.16
CA LEU A 20 5.88 -1.91 -4.65
C LEU A 20 4.93 -1.20 -5.62
N ILE A 21 4.23 -1.96 -6.46
CA ILE A 21 3.19 -1.40 -7.34
C ILE A 21 2.09 -0.72 -6.50
N GLY A 22 1.62 -1.40 -5.44
CA GLY A 22 0.65 -0.84 -4.50
C GLY A 22 1.16 0.44 -3.82
N VAL A 23 2.41 0.43 -3.38
CA VAL A 23 3.08 1.61 -2.79
C VAL A 23 3.11 2.79 -3.76
N LEU A 24 3.51 2.57 -5.01
CA LEU A 24 3.61 3.65 -6.02
C LEU A 24 2.23 4.24 -6.34
N PHE A 25 1.21 3.40 -6.54
CA PHE A 25 -0.16 3.87 -6.77
C PHE A 25 -0.75 4.56 -5.54
N GLY A 26 -0.47 4.05 -4.34
CA GLY A 26 -0.87 4.68 -3.08
C GLY A 26 -0.19 6.03 -2.87
N ALA A 27 1.11 6.12 -3.14
CA ALA A 27 1.87 7.36 -3.03
C ALA A 27 1.35 8.42 -4.01
N PHE A 28 1.09 8.01 -5.24
CA PHE A 28 0.52 8.88 -6.27
C PHE A 28 -0.89 9.35 -5.90
N SER A 29 -1.77 8.45 -5.45
CA SER A 29 -3.13 8.83 -5.04
C SER A 29 -3.11 9.75 -3.81
N GLY A 30 -2.27 9.47 -2.82
CA GLY A 30 -2.06 10.33 -1.66
C GLY A 30 -1.50 11.71 -2.02
N TRP A 31 -0.59 11.78 -2.99
CA TRP A 31 -0.08 13.05 -3.52
C TRP A 31 -1.19 13.87 -4.20
N VAL A 32 -2.01 13.23 -5.06
CA VAL A 32 -3.14 13.90 -5.73
C VAL A 32 -4.16 14.41 -4.71
N VAL A 33 -4.52 13.59 -3.71
CA VAL A 33 -5.46 13.98 -2.64
C VAL A 33 -4.88 15.11 -1.79
N GLY A 34 -3.57 15.12 -1.57
CA GLY A 34 -2.86 16.16 -0.83
C GLY A 34 -3.06 17.58 -1.39
N PHE A 35 -3.28 17.74 -2.69
CA PHE A 35 -3.54 19.07 -3.26
C PHE A 35 -4.82 19.73 -2.75
N PHE A 36 -5.80 18.96 -2.27
CA PHE A 36 -7.12 19.47 -1.93
C PHE A 36 -7.54 19.17 -0.50
N PHE A 37 -7.04 18.07 0.11
CA PHE A 37 -7.57 17.52 1.35
C PHE A 37 -6.50 17.31 2.42
N THR A 38 -5.38 18.03 2.38
CA THR A 38 -4.29 17.85 3.34
C THR A 38 -4.77 18.01 4.78
N GLU A 39 -5.42 19.14 5.10
CA GLU A 39 -5.91 19.44 6.44
C GLU A 39 -6.99 18.46 6.89
N THR A 40 -7.98 18.20 6.03
CA THR A 40 -9.08 17.26 6.32
C THR A 40 -8.57 15.87 6.70
N VAL A 41 -7.60 15.34 5.96
CA VAL A 41 -7.03 14.01 6.23
C VAL A 41 -6.19 14.03 7.51
N GLN A 42 -5.40 15.07 7.75
CA GLN A 42 -4.58 15.17 8.97
C GLN A 42 -5.44 15.34 10.23
N GLU A 43 -6.50 16.16 10.18
CA GLU A 43 -7.45 16.32 11.28
C GLU A 43 -8.23 15.04 11.54
N PHE A 44 -8.66 14.34 10.49
CA PHE A 44 -9.30 13.04 10.63
C PHE A 44 -8.37 12.01 11.28
N LEU A 45 -7.12 11.92 10.82
CA LEU A 45 -6.13 11.02 11.43
C LEU A 45 -5.83 11.39 12.88
N ALA A 46 -5.74 12.69 13.19
CA ALA A 46 -5.56 13.17 14.57
C ALA A 46 -6.76 12.80 15.46
N ALA A 47 -7.99 12.88 14.94
CA ALA A 47 -9.19 12.44 15.66
C ALA A 47 -9.21 10.92 15.92
N LEU A 48 -8.57 10.13 15.05
CA LEU A 48 -8.33 8.70 15.26
C LEU A 48 -7.17 8.41 16.22
N GLY A 49 -6.51 9.44 16.77
CA GLY A 49 -5.35 9.30 17.66
C GLY A 49 -4.03 9.05 16.91
N VAL A 50 -4.01 9.19 15.58
CA VAL A 50 -2.81 9.02 14.75
C VAL A 50 -2.16 10.39 14.56
N ASN A 51 -1.00 10.59 15.17
CA ASN A 51 -0.24 11.84 15.01
C ASN A 51 0.51 11.86 13.65
N ALA A 52 -0.24 12.12 12.58
CA ALA A 52 0.27 12.15 11.20
C ALA A 52 0.68 13.56 10.72
N GLY A 53 0.72 14.57 11.60
CA GLY A 53 1.01 15.96 11.22
C GLY A 53 2.42 16.18 10.63
N HIS A 54 3.34 15.25 10.87
CA HIS A 54 4.69 15.25 10.30
C HIS A 54 4.79 14.44 9.00
N LEU A 55 3.71 13.76 8.58
CA LEU A 55 3.66 12.94 7.39
C LEU A 55 2.92 13.68 6.28
N SER A 56 3.56 13.71 5.12
CA SER A 56 2.93 14.17 3.89
C SER A 56 1.96 13.11 3.36
N LEU A 57 0.90 13.51 2.67
CA LEU A 57 -0.14 12.57 2.22
C LEU A 57 0.36 11.53 1.22
N TRP A 58 1.43 11.81 0.48
CA TRP A 58 2.05 10.79 -0.37
C TRP A 58 2.71 9.68 0.45
N GLN A 59 3.24 9.98 1.65
CA GLN A 59 3.79 8.96 2.57
C GLN A 59 2.67 8.14 3.21
N ILE A 60 1.58 8.81 3.59
CA ILE A 60 0.38 8.13 4.10
C ILE A 60 -0.21 7.22 3.03
N GLY A 61 -0.36 7.74 1.81
CA GLY A 61 -0.82 6.98 0.65
C GLY A 61 0.11 5.82 0.32
N ALA A 62 1.43 5.99 0.37
CA ALA A 62 2.41 4.93 0.18
C ALA A 62 2.21 3.78 1.20
N ALA A 63 2.01 4.11 2.48
CA ALA A 63 1.78 3.14 3.54
C ALA A 63 0.46 2.39 3.34
N LEU A 64 -0.62 3.10 3.01
CA LEU A 64 -1.92 2.48 2.72
C LEU A 64 -1.88 1.61 1.45
N GLY A 65 -1.15 2.05 0.43
CA GLY A 65 -0.91 1.30 -0.81
C GLY A 65 -0.11 0.02 -0.56
N PHE A 66 0.89 0.06 0.32
CA PHE A 66 1.57 -1.14 0.80
C PHE A 66 0.61 -2.10 1.49
N ILE A 67 -0.14 -1.62 2.49
CA ILE A 67 -1.04 -2.47 3.29
C ILE A 67 -2.11 -3.10 2.38
N GLY A 68 -2.76 -2.30 1.54
CA GLY A 68 -3.79 -2.78 0.62
C GLY A 68 -3.26 -3.71 -0.47
N GLY A 69 -2.02 -3.52 -0.92
CA GLY A 69 -1.37 -4.38 -1.92
C GLY A 69 -0.82 -5.68 -1.33
N PHE A 70 -0.16 -5.62 -0.17
CA PHE A 70 0.49 -6.75 0.48
C PHE A 70 -0.52 -7.68 1.16
N PHE A 71 -1.49 -7.12 1.88
CA PHE A 71 -2.51 -7.90 2.61
C PHE A 71 -3.79 -8.10 1.80
N ARG A 72 -3.75 -7.93 0.48
CA ARG A 72 -4.93 -8.04 -0.37
C ARG A 72 -5.59 -9.42 -0.18
N PRO A 73 -6.83 -9.49 0.34
CA PRO A 73 -7.48 -10.78 0.54
C PRO A 73 -7.75 -11.43 -0.81
N THR A 74 -7.33 -12.68 -0.99
CA THR A 74 -7.82 -13.53 -2.07
C THR A 74 -9.27 -13.86 -1.80
N VAL A 75 -10.19 -13.07 -2.37
CA VAL A 75 -11.62 -13.37 -2.32
C VAL A 75 -11.87 -14.61 -3.18
N PHE A 76 -11.93 -15.78 -2.54
CA PHE A 76 -12.33 -17.01 -3.20
C PHE A 76 -13.84 -16.96 -3.44
N ARG A 77 -14.24 -16.57 -4.65
CA ARG A 77 -15.64 -16.59 -5.07
C ARG A 77 -16.04 -18.05 -5.31
N ALA A 78 -16.71 -18.67 -4.34
CA ALA A 78 -17.32 -19.98 -4.56
C ALA A 78 -18.29 -19.88 -5.75
N LYS A 79 -18.14 -20.76 -6.74
CA LYS A 79 -19.10 -20.84 -7.86
C LYS A 79 -20.44 -21.28 -7.27
N SER A 80 -21.41 -20.36 -7.32
CA SER A 80 -22.84 -20.66 -7.18
C SER A 80 -23.34 -21.40 -8.42
#